data_AF-A0A7K4BD09-F1
#
_entry.id   AF-A0A7K4BD09-F1
#
_cell.length_a   1.000
_cell.length_b   1.000
_cell.length_c   1.000
_cell.angle_alpha   90.00
_cell.angle_beta   90.00
_cell.angle_gamma   90.00
#
_symmetry.space_group_name_H-M   'P 1'
#
loop_
_entity.id
_entity.type
_entity.pdbx_description
1 polymer ?
#
loop_
_entity_poly.entity_id
_entity_poly.type
_entity_poly.pdbx_seq_one_letter_code
_entity_poly.pdbx_strand_id
1 'polypeptide(L)'
;MAHFVGLKPNSKAVKATEEFENKVSVRRNNRRLQGKVYTDIADDQWAVSIAYNMVKEPGLWGSENDFEVKYSYTPQTGDVVNRLETSDGDEVPVPAESFPGPDEFVIWALQKESALLHSV
;
A
#
# COMPACT_ATOMS: atom_id res chain seq x y z
N MET A 1 4.31 8.78 -9.73
CA MET A 1 5.53 8.73 -8.91
C MET A 1 5.06 8.58 -7.48
N ALA A 2 5.41 7.46 -6.86
CA ALA A 2 5.05 7.19 -5.49
C ALA A 2 5.71 8.17 -4.53
N HIS A 3 5.01 8.42 -3.41
CA HIS A 3 5.42 9.39 -2.42
C HIS A 3 6.15 8.67 -1.29
N PHE A 4 7.46 8.85 -1.22
CA PHE A 4 8.30 8.31 -0.14
C PHE A 4 8.65 9.40 0.86
N VAL A 5 8.18 9.26 2.10
CA VAL A 5 8.48 10.15 3.22
C VAL A 5 9.34 9.40 4.24
N GLY A 6 10.43 10.03 4.70
CA GLY A 6 11.36 9.44 5.68
C GLY A 6 12.25 8.30 5.15
N LEU A 7 11.99 7.81 3.92
CA LEU A 7 12.75 6.75 3.26
C LEU A 7 13.47 7.27 2.00
N LYS A 8 14.73 6.86 1.82
CA LYS A 8 15.39 6.88 0.50
C LYS A 8 15.34 5.46 -0.06
N PRO A 9 14.30 5.12 -0.86
CA PRO A 9 14.07 3.74 -1.23
C PRO A 9 15.16 3.22 -2.18
N ASN A 10 15.50 1.95 -2.03
CA ASN A 10 16.39 1.31 -2.99
C ASN A 10 15.69 1.05 -4.34
N SER A 11 16.47 0.69 -5.37
CA SER A 11 15.94 0.49 -6.72
C SER A 11 14.89 -0.62 -6.82
N LYS A 12 14.91 -1.61 -5.93
CA LYS A 12 13.91 -2.69 -5.89
C LYS A 12 12.58 -2.17 -5.33
N ALA A 13 12.61 -1.40 -4.24
CA ALA A 13 11.41 -0.81 -3.65
C ALA A 13 10.74 0.18 -4.61
N VAL A 14 11.53 1.02 -5.28
CA VAL A 14 11.03 1.92 -6.34
C VAL A 14 10.36 1.12 -7.45
N LYS A 15 11.05 0.11 -7.99
CA LYS A 15 10.52 -0.71 -9.09
C LYS A 15 9.26 -1.47 -8.69
N ALA A 16 9.23 -2.07 -7.49
CA ALA A 16 8.05 -2.78 -6.99
C ALA A 16 6.85 -1.83 -6.88
N THR A 17 7.09 -0.61 -6.42
CA THR A 17 6.06 0.41 -6.30
C THR A 17 5.53 0.85 -7.66
N GLU A 18 6.42 1.16 -8.61
CA GLU A 18 6.03 1.50 -9.99
C GLU A 18 5.27 0.36 -10.67
N GLU A 19 5.71 -0.88 -10.49
CA GLU A 19 5.02 -2.05 -11.03
C GLU A 19 3.62 -2.21 -10.42
N PHE A 20 3.49 -1.99 -9.11
CA PHE A 20 2.19 -2.04 -8.43
C PHE A 20 1.25 -0.97 -8.98
N GLU A 21 1.67 0.31 -8.98
CA GLU A 21 0.85 1.43 -9.47
C GLU A 21 0.41 1.23 -10.92
N ASN A 22 1.25 0.63 -11.77
CA ASN A 22 0.95 0.42 -13.19
C ASN A 22 0.10 -0.82 -13.48
N LYS A 23 0.30 -1.92 -12.73
CA LYS A 23 -0.30 -3.22 -13.06
C LYS A 23 -1.50 -3.58 -12.19
N VAL A 24 -1.54 -3.09 -10.95
CA VAL A 24 -2.59 -3.47 -9.99
C VAL A 24 -3.77 -2.53 -10.12
N SER A 25 -4.91 -3.11 -10.50
CA SER A 25 -6.18 -2.41 -10.54
C SER A 25 -7.27 -3.30 -9.95
N VAL A 26 -8.17 -2.71 -9.18
CA VAL A 26 -9.28 -3.42 -8.54
C VAL A 26 -10.60 -3.02 -9.19
N ARG A 27 -11.55 -3.96 -9.23
CA ARG A 27 -12.90 -3.69 -9.70
C ARG A 27 -13.84 -3.59 -8.51
N ARG A 28 -14.44 -2.43 -8.28
CA ARG A 28 -15.35 -2.17 -7.16
C ARG A 28 -16.50 -1.30 -7.64
N ASN A 29 -17.74 -1.62 -7.28
CA ASN A 29 -18.94 -0.86 -7.68
C ASN A 29 -19.02 -0.55 -9.20
N ASN A 30 -18.69 -1.53 -10.05
CA ASN A 30 -18.60 -1.40 -11.52
C ASN A 30 -17.55 -0.40 -12.03
N ARG A 31 -16.64 0.07 -11.17
CA ARG A 31 -15.53 0.96 -11.52
C ARG A 31 -14.21 0.20 -11.47
N ARG A 32 -13.26 0.61 -12.31
CA ARG A 32 -11.87 0.18 -12.24
C ARG A 32 -11.08 1.23 -11.47
N LEU A 33 -10.48 0.82 -10.37
CA LEU A 33 -9.67 1.68 -9.52
C LEU A 33 -8.20 1.29 -9.65
N GLN A 34 -7.32 2.27 -9.62
CA GLN A 34 -5.88 2.12 -9.65
C GLN A 34 -5.30 2.52 -8.30
N GLY A 35 -4.36 1.72 -7.80
CA GLY A 35 -3.68 2.00 -6.55
C GLY A 35 -2.58 3.04 -6.74
N LYS A 36 -2.50 3.99 -5.81
CA LYS A 36 -1.36 4.90 -5.61
C LYS A 36 -0.68 4.61 -4.29
N VAL A 37 0.64 4.56 -4.28
CA VAL A 37 1.41 4.14 -3.11
C VAL A 37 2.02 5.35 -2.41
N TYR A 38 1.83 5.38 -1.10
CA TYR A 38 2.38 6.36 -0.17
C TYR A 38 3.13 5.60 0.91
N THR A 39 4.31 6.08 1.28
CA THR A 39 5.09 5.47 2.36
C THR A 39 5.49 6.56 3.35
N ASP A 40 5.41 6.22 4.63
CA ASP A 40 5.81 7.07 5.74
C ASP A 40 6.63 6.22 6.70
N ILE A 41 7.93 6.50 6.77
CA ILE A 41 8.92 5.67 7.46
C ILE A 41 9.62 6.51 8.51
N ALA A 42 9.34 6.21 9.77
CA ALA A 42 10.03 6.73 10.95
C ALA A 42 10.84 5.62 11.64
N ASP A 43 11.69 5.97 12.60
CA ASP A 43 12.54 5.00 13.30
C ASP A 43 11.72 3.96 14.11
N ASP A 44 10.54 4.34 14.59
CA ASP A 44 9.65 3.55 15.45
C ASP A 44 8.36 3.10 14.78
N GLN A 45 8.06 3.63 13.59
CA GLN A 45 6.85 3.27 12.87
C GLN A 45 7.04 3.35 11.36
N TRP A 46 6.75 2.26 10.69
CA TRP A 46 6.74 2.18 9.23
C TRP A 46 5.31 2.02 8.75
N ALA A 47 4.92 2.79 7.74
CA ALA A 47 3.61 2.73 7.13
C ALA A 47 3.69 2.73 5.61
N VAL A 48 2.88 1.89 4.99
CA VAL A 48 2.61 1.89 3.55
C VAL A 48 1.11 2.01 3.36
N SER A 49 0.68 3.07 2.67
CA SER A 49 -0.72 3.30 2.33
C SER A 49 -0.91 3.20 0.82
N ILE A 50 -2.00 2.55 0.42
CA ILE A 50 -2.39 2.34 -0.97
C ILE A 50 -3.76 2.98 -1.14
N ALA A 51 -3.81 4.10 -1.86
CA ALA A 51 -5.06 4.79 -2.14
C ALA A 51 -5.62 4.32 -3.48
N TYR A 52 -6.79 3.69 -3.46
CA TYR A 52 -7.48 3.24 -4.66
C TYR A 52 -8.39 4.34 -5.19
N ASN A 53 -8.07 4.79 -6.40
CA ASN A 53 -8.73 5.90 -7.07
C ASN A 53 -9.29 5.46 -8.40
N MET A 54 -10.39 6.09 -8.85
CA MET A 54 -10.82 5.93 -10.24
C MET A 54 -9.66 6.28 -11.18
N VAL A 55 -9.45 5.43 -12.20
CA VAL A 55 -8.57 5.77 -13.32
C VAL A 55 -9.16 7.02 -13.97
N LYS A 56 -8.52 8.19 -13.75
CA LYS A 56 -9.00 9.46 -14.31
C LYS A 56 -8.88 9.39 -15.83
N GLU A 57 -10.01 9.30 -16.53
CA GLU A 57 -10.10 9.76 -17.91
C GLU A 57 -9.74 11.25 -17.91
N PRO A 58 -8.82 11.72 -18.78
CA PRO A 58 -8.45 13.13 -18.84
C PRO A 58 -9.70 14.01 -19.01
N GLY A 59 -9.97 14.88 -18.02
CA GLY A 59 -11.10 15.82 -18.05
C GLY A 59 -12.27 15.48 -17.14
N LEU A 60 -12.28 14.32 -16.46
CA LEU A 60 -13.30 13.99 -15.46
C LEU A 60 -12.79 14.21 -14.02
N TRP A 61 -13.50 15.06 -13.27
CA TRP A 61 -13.24 15.35 -11.86
C TRP A 61 -14.16 14.48 -10.99
N GLY A 62 -13.65 13.32 -10.57
CA GLY A 62 -14.30 12.47 -9.55
C GLY A 62 -13.66 12.67 -8.18
N SER A 63 -14.34 12.23 -7.11
CA SER A 63 -13.79 12.28 -5.75
C SER A 63 -12.45 11.55 -5.67
N GLU A 64 -11.51 12.13 -4.93
CA GLU A 64 -10.22 11.51 -4.65
C GLU A 64 -10.40 10.52 -3.48
N ASN A 65 -9.95 9.29 -3.71
CA ASN A 65 -9.90 8.11 -2.86
C ASN A 65 -11.26 7.43 -2.59
N ASP A 66 -11.59 6.38 -3.37
CA ASP A 66 -12.75 5.52 -3.09
C ASP A 66 -12.52 4.72 -1.79
N PHE A 67 -11.32 4.18 -1.60
CA PHE A 67 -10.88 3.61 -0.33
C PHE A 67 -9.34 3.57 -0.25
N GLU A 68 -8.83 3.36 0.95
CA GLU A 68 -7.41 3.25 1.24
C GLU A 68 -7.12 1.98 2.03
N VAL A 69 -5.96 1.38 1.77
CA VAL A 69 -5.43 0.28 2.57
C VAL A 69 -4.11 0.73 3.17
N LYS A 70 -3.96 0.61 4.49
CA LYS A 70 -2.76 0.98 5.22
C LYS A 70 -2.16 -0.23 5.92
N TYR A 71 -0.89 -0.50 5.65
CA TYR A 71 -0.06 -1.45 6.38
C TYR A 71 0.82 -0.67 7.35
N SER A 72 0.82 -1.03 8.63
CA SER A 72 1.62 -0.39 9.68
C SER A 72 2.44 -1.41 10.44
N TYR A 73 3.71 -1.11 10.68
CA TYR A 73 4.66 -2.00 11.34
C TYR A 73 5.55 -1.23 12.31
N THR A 74 5.75 -1.80 13.50
CA THR A 74 6.66 -1.26 14.52
C THR A 74 7.88 -2.18 14.61
N PRO A 75 9.06 -1.76 14.12
CA PRO A 75 10.25 -2.60 14.07
C PRO A 75 10.71 -3.16 15.42
N GLN A 76 10.42 -2.43 16.50
CA GLN A 76 10.83 -2.77 17.86
C GLN A 76 10.04 -3.95 18.44
N THR A 77 8.80 -4.16 18.00
CA THR A 77 7.93 -5.25 18.45
C THR A 77 7.86 -6.39 17.43
N GLY A 78 7.97 -6.05 16.14
CA GLY A 78 8.61 -6.87 15.12
C GLY A 78 7.90 -8.14 14.61
N ASP A 79 6.69 -8.43 15.08
CA ASP A 79 5.99 -9.71 14.85
C ASP A 79 4.62 -9.59 14.17
N VAL A 80 4.06 -8.38 14.13
CA VAL A 80 2.73 -8.10 13.56
C VAL A 80 2.76 -6.88 12.67
N VAL A 81 2.11 -6.99 11.51
CA VAL A 81 1.74 -5.85 10.67
C VAL A 81 0.24 -5.62 10.80
N ASN A 82 -0.18 -4.40 11.09
CA ASN A 82 -1.60 -4.06 11.09
C ASN A 82 -2.02 -3.60 9.69
N ARG A 83 -3.04 -4.25 9.12
CA ARG A 83 -3.68 -3.84 7.87
C ARG A 83 -5.02 -3.20 8.19
N LEU A 84 -5.17 -1.92 7.88
CA LEU A 84 -6.44 -1.20 7.92
C LEU A 84 -6.96 -1.01 6.50
N GLU A 85 -8.21 -1.36 6.23
CA GLU A 85 -8.91 -0.90 5.04
C GLU A 85 -9.96 0.15 5.47
N THR A 86 -10.02 1.29 4.78
CA THR A 86 -10.90 2.39 5.24
C THR A 86 -12.37 2.18 4.90
N SER A 87 -12.67 1.19 4.05
CA SER A 87 -14.03 0.97 3.56
C SER A 87 -14.90 0.15 4.51
N ASP A 88 -14.29 -0.77 5.25
CA ASP A 88 -14.87 -1.52 6.38
C ASP A 88 -14.48 -0.89 7.72
N GLY A 89 -13.34 -0.18 7.77
CA GLY A 89 -12.83 0.47 8.97
C GLY A 89 -12.16 -0.52 9.93
N ASP A 90 -11.96 -1.76 9.48
CA ASP A 90 -11.42 -2.85 10.29
C ASP A 90 -9.90 -2.87 10.19
N GLU A 91 -9.25 -2.86 11.36
CA GLU A 91 -7.81 -3.10 11.49
C GLU A 91 -7.58 -4.59 11.77
N VAL A 92 -6.94 -5.27 10.82
CA VAL A 92 -6.68 -6.70 10.87
C VAL A 92 -5.19 -6.94 11.12
N PRO A 93 -4.81 -7.64 12.21
CA PRO A 93 -3.43 -8.03 12.43
C PRO A 93 -3.03 -9.11 11.43
N VAL A 94 -1.92 -8.88 10.74
CA VAL A 94 -1.31 -9.79 9.77
C VAL A 94 0.00 -10.27 10.37
N PRO A 95 0.13 -11.58 10.70
CA PRO A 95 1.39 -12.13 11.15
C PRO A 95 2.48 -11.91 10.10
N ALA A 96 3.63 -11.41 10.53
CA ALA A 96 4.79 -11.17 9.68
C ALA A 96 6.07 -11.49 10.44
N GLU A 97 7.08 -11.97 9.72
CA GLU A 97 8.44 -12.00 10.27
C GLU A 97 9.00 -10.59 10.34
N SER A 98 10.01 -10.39 11.19
CA SER A 98 10.68 -9.10 11.27
C SER A 98 11.37 -8.74 9.96
N PHE A 99 11.21 -7.49 9.53
CA PHE A 99 11.79 -7.00 8.28
C PHE A 99 13.24 -6.53 8.48
N PRO A 100 14.16 -6.86 7.56
CA PRO A 100 15.54 -6.36 7.58
C PRO A 100 15.65 -4.83 7.48
N GLY A 101 14.64 -4.20 6.87
CA GLY A 101 14.62 -2.78 6.61
C GLY A 101 13.28 -2.30 6.04
N PRO A 102 13.10 -0.98 5.93
CA PRO A 102 11.87 -0.38 5.45
C PRO A 102 11.59 -0.68 3.96
N ASP A 103 12.63 -0.86 3.14
CA ASP A 103 12.46 -1.26 1.74
C ASP A 103 11.81 -2.66 1.62
N GLU A 104 12.28 -3.62 2.42
CA GLU A 104 11.72 -4.97 2.46
C GLU A 104 10.28 -4.97 2.96
N PHE A 105 9.97 -4.14 3.96
CA PHE A 105 8.60 -3.94 4.42
C PHE A 105 7.70 -3.36 3.31
N VAL A 106 8.17 -2.36 2.56
CA VAL A 106 7.42 -1.80 1.42
C VAL A 106 7.12 -2.86 0.37
N ILE A 107 8.13 -3.62 -0.04
CA ILE A 107 7.97 -4.68 -1.05
C ILE A 107 6.98 -5.74 -0.54
N TRP A 108 7.11 -6.15 0.72
CA TRP A 108 6.21 -7.11 1.34
C TRP A 108 4.76 -6.62 1.36
N ALA A 109 4.51 -5.37 1.74
CA ALA A 109 3.16 -4.80 1.82
C ALA A 109 2.48 -4.81 0.45
N LEU A 110 3.21 -4.41 -0.60
CA LEU A 110 2.71 -4.41 -1.99
C LEU A 110 2.42 -5.83 -2.50
N GLN A 111 3.29 -6.79 -2.18
CA GLN A 111 3.08 -8.19 -2.55
C GLN A 111 1.88 -8.79 -1.81
N LYS A 112 1.74 -8.49 -0.52
CA LYS A 112 0.62 -8.94 0.31
C LYS A 112 -0.70 -8.43 -0.23
N GLU A 113 -0.79 -7.12 -0.50
CA GLU A 113 -2.00 -6.53 -1.06
C GLU A 113 -2.30 -7.09 -2.44
N SER A 114 -1.29 -7.20 -3.32
CA SER A 114 -1.48 -7.81 -4.64
C SER A 114 -2.03 -9.23 -4.53
N ALA A 115 -1.53 -10.05 -3.61
CA ALA A 115 -2.01 -11.42 -3.43
C ALA A 115 -3.46 -11.47 -2.96
N LEU A 116 -3.86 -10.59 -2.03
CA LEU A 116 -5.25 -10.48 -1.56
C LEU A 116 -6.19 -10.12 -2.71
N LEU A 117 -5.80 -9.18 -3.56
CA LEU A 117 -6.60 -8.73 -4.69
C LEU A 117 -6.78 -9.77 -5.81
N HIS A 118 -5.82 -10.69 -5.98
CA HIS A 118 -5.94 -11.80 -6.95
C HIS A 118 -6.65 -13.04 -6.39
N SER A 119 -6.90 -13.08 -5.07
CA SER A 119 -7.57 -14.20 -4.41
C SER A 119 -9.10 -14.06 -4.37
N VAL A 120 -9.65 -12.98 -4.95
CA VAL A 120 -11.08 -12.63 -5.04
C VAL A 120 -11.50 -12.60 -6.50
#